data_AF-A0A6H9Y7V0-F1
#
_entry.id   AF-A0A6H9Y7V0-F1
#
_cell.length_a   1.000
_cell.length_b   1.000
_cell.length_c   1.000
_cell.angle_alpha   90.00
_cell.angle_beta   90.00
_cell.angle_gamma   90.00
#
_symmetry.space_group_name_H-M   'P 1'
#
loop_
_entity.id
_entity.type
_entity.pdbx_description
1 polymer ?
#
loop_
_entity_poly.entity_id
_entity_poly.type
_entity_poly.pdbx_seq_one_letter_code
_entity_poly.pdbx_strand_id
1 'polypeptide(L)'
;MGSTAPWFDLLGMLPSVRLQGGPPPEQVFDAHPAAGRAGDAAVTAVLAAFAGYFVWFGRQPAPSGLPTQRAFQRAQGEIALMWLHRRTGW
;
A
#
# COMPACT_ATOMS: atom_id res chain seq x y z
N MET A 1 4.19 27.16 6.75
CA MET A 1 4.14 26.47 5.43
C MET A 1 3.84 25.01 5.70
N GLY A 2 2.73 24.47 5.17
CA GLY A 2 2.38 23.06 5.39
C GLY A 2 3.42 22.15 4.72
N SER A 3 4.02 21.22 5.46
CA SER A 3 4.87 20.20 4.87
C SER A 3 3.99 19.26 4.04
N THR A 4 4.32 19.06 2.77
CA THR A 4 3.74 17.96 1.98
C THR A 4 4.17 16.62 2.57
N ALA A 5 3.43 15.55 2.25
CA ALA A 5 3.71 14.19 2.68
C ALA A 5 3.94 13.28 1.45
N PRO A 6 5.02 13.47 0.67
CA PRO A 6 5.25 12.72 -0.57
C PRO A 6 5.43 11.21 -0.34
N TRP A 7 5.80 10.81 0.89
CA TRP A 7 5.85 9.41 1.29
C TRP A 7 4.47 8.72 1.25
N PHE A 8 3.37 9.47 1.41
CA PHE A 8 2.02 8.91 1.42
C PHE A 8 1.65 8.33 0.05
N ASP A 9 1.89 9.11 -1.00
CA ASP A 9 1.63 8.68 -2.38
C ASP A 9 2.52 7.50 -2.78
N LEU A 10 3.80 7.56 -2.40
CA LEU A 10 4.74 6.45 -2.60
C LEU A 10 4.22 5.18 -1.92
N LEU A 11 3.85 5.27 -0.64
CA LEU A 11 3.36 4.13 0.16
C LEU A 11 2.11 3.50 -0.48
N GLY A 12 1.15 4.32 -0.93
CA GLY A 12 -0.09 3.85 -1.56
C GLY A 12 0.10 3.25 -2.95
N MET A 13 1.11 3.70 -3.70
CA MET A 13 1.38 3.23 -5.06
C MET A 13 2.16 1.89 -5.09
N LEU A 14 3.03 1.66 -4.12
CA LEU A 14 3.97 0.53 -4.13
C LEU A 14 3.33 -0.88 -4.20
N PRO A 15 2.15 -1.17 -3.59
CA PRO A 15 1.47 -2.43 -3.82
C PRO A 15 1.14 -2.69 -5.29
N SER A 16 0.68 -1.66 -6.02
CA SER A 16 0.42 -1.74 -7.46
C SER A 16 1.70 -1.95 -8.26
N VAL A 17 2.79 -1.26 -7.92
CA VAL A 17 4.11 -1.45 -8.56
C VAL A 17 4.59 -2.90 -8.39
N ARG A 18 4.44 -3.46 -7.19
CA ARG A 18 4.81 -4.85 -6.92
C ARG A 18 3.99 -5.85 -7.76
N LEU A 19 2.69 -5.61 -7.95
CA LEU A 19 1.84 -6.43 -8.81
C LEU A 19 2.28 -6.44 -10.27
N GLN A 20 2.87 -5.35 -10.74
CA GLN A 20 3.37 -5.22 -12.12
C GLN A 20 4.77 -5.82 -12.30
N GLY A 21 5.29 -6.56 -11.31
CA GLY A 21 6.61 -7.17 -11.36
C GLY A 21 7.72 -6.29 -10.77
N GLY A 22 7.37 -5.19 -10.11
CA GLY A 22 8.35 -4.35 -9.43
C GLY A 22 9.00 -5.03 -8.21
N PRO A 23 10.04 -4.40 -7.63
CA PRO A 23 10.75 -4.92 -6.46
C PRO A 23 9.86 -5.02 -5.21
N PRO A 24 10.35 -5.66 -4.12
CA PRO A 24 9.65 -5.66 -2.85
C PRO A 24 9.36 -4.23 -2.36
N PRO A 25 8.10 -3.92 -2.00
CA PRO A 25 7.67 -2.54 -1.74
C PRO A 25 8.40 -1.92 -0.54
N GLU A 26 8.72 -2.71 0.49
CA GLU A 26 9.53 -2.28 1.63
C GLU A 26 10.90 -1.75 1.22
N GLN A 27 11.60 -2.46 0.32
CA GLN A 27 12.94 -2.07 -0.12
C GLN A 27 12.92 -0.78 -0.93
N VAL A 28 11.89 -0.61 -1.76
CA VAL A 28 11.72 0.62 -2.53
C VAL A 28 11.39 1.78 -1.61
N PHE A 29 10.48 1.59 -0.64
CA PHE A 29 10.10 2.65 0.29
C PHE A 29 11.29 3.12 1.12
N ASP A 30 12.05 2.20 1.71
CA ASP A 30 13.19 2.53 2.59
C ASP A 30 14.33 3.25 1.84
N ALA A 31 14.51 2.96 0.55
CA ALA A 31 15.54 3.58 -0.28
C ALA A 31 15.11 4.90 -0.96
N HIS A 32 13.81 5.20 -1.04
CA HIS A 32 13.31 6.29 -1.88
C HIS A 32 13.33 7.65 -1.14
N PRO A 33 13.87 8.74 -1.74
CA PRO A 33 13.96 10.04 -1.08
C PRO A 33 12.63 10.61 -0.56
N ALA A 34 11.52 10.29 -1.23
CA ALA A 34 10.19 10.70 -0.79
C ALA A 34 9.79 10.16 0.60
N ALA A 35 10.36 9.03 1.04
CA ALA A 35 10.12 8.45 2.36
C ALA A 35 10.92 9.12 3.49
N GLY A 36 11.91 9.96 3.17
CA GLY A 36 12.92 10.41 4.13
C GLY A 36 12.43 11.20 5.35
N ARG A 37 11.19 11.72 5.34
CA ARG A 37 10.56 12.39 6.52
C ARG A 37 9.35 11.64 7.06
N ALA A 38 9.15 10.39 6.64
CA ALA A 38 8.01 9.61 7.08
C ALA A 38 8.25 9.11 8.52
N GLY A 39 7.38 9.48 9.45
CA GLY A 39 7.44 8.95 10.81
C GLY A 39 7.03 7.48 10.82
N ASP A 40 7.83 6.61 11.44
CA ASP A 40 7.65 5.16 11.39
C ASP A 40 6.22 4.71 11.76
N ALA A 41 5.70 5.22 12.88
CA ALA A 41 4.33 4.96 13.32
C ALA A 41 3.25 5.45 12.33
N ALA A 42 3.49 6.60 11.69
CA ALA A 42 2.57 7.13 10.68
C ALA A 42 2.54 6.26 9.42
N VAL A 43 3.71 5.78 8.96
CA VAL A 43 3.78 4.84 7.84
C VAL A 43 3.05 3.55 8.19
N THR A 44 3.22 3.02 9.41
CA THR A 44 2.54 1.79 9.85
C THR A 44 1.03 1.97 9.88
N ALA A 45 0.56 3.09 10.43
CA ALA A 45 -0.87 3.40 10.48
C ALA A 45 -1.49 3.55 9.08
N VAL A 46 -0.82 4.26 8.16
CA VAL A 46 -1.32 4.43 6.79
C VAL A 46 -1.27 3.11 6.01
N LEU A 47 -0.21 2.32 6.16
CA LEU A 47 -0.11 1.01 5.53
C LEU A 47 -1.22 0.07 6.03
N ALA A 48 -1.53 0.09 7.33
CA ALA A 48 -2.67 -0.61 7.92
C ALA A 48 -4.01 -0.14 7.34
N ALA A 49 -4.19 1.17 7.19
CA ALA A 49 -5.38 1.73 6.57
C ALA A 49 -5.55 1.27 5.11
N PHE A 50 -4.48 1.28 4.30
CA PHE A 50 -4.52 0.77 2.93
C PHE A 50 -4.77 -0.73 2.86
N ALA A 51 -4.12 -1.53 3.72
CA ALA A 51 -4.35 -2.97 3.78
C ALA A 51 -5.84 -3.26 4.10
N GLY A 52 -6.39 -2.60 5.12
CA GLY A 52 -7.81 -2.71 5.48
C GLY A 52 -8.74 -2.27 4.35
N TYR A 53 -8.46 -1.13 3.72
CA TYR A 53 -9.21 -0.61 2.57
C TYR A 53 -9.26 -1.64 1.44
N PHE A 54 -8.10 -2.13 0.99
CA PHE A 54 -8.04 -3.06 -0.14
C PHE A 54 -8.67 -4.41 0.17
N VAL A 55 -8.44 -4.97 1.36
CA VAL A 55 -9.05 -6.23 1.78
C VAL A 55 -10.56 -6.11 1.87
N TRP A 56 -11.07 -5.02 2.45
CA TRP A 56 -12.51 -4.78 2.54
C TRP A 56 -13.14 -4.62 1.16
N PHE A 57 -12.61 -3.70 0.34
CA PHE A 57 -13.19 -3.41 -0.97
C PHE A 57 -13.03 -4.56 -1.95
N GLY A 58 -11.94 -5.33 -1.87
CA GLY A 58 -11.75 -6.52 -2.68
C GLY A 58 -12.84 -7.57 -2.46
N ARG A 59 -13.46 -7.63 -1.29
CA ARG A 59 -14.55 -8.58 -0.96
C ARG A 59 -15.93 -8.13 -1.45
N GLN A 60 -16.06 -6.90 -1.92
CA GLN A 60 -17.33 -6.37 -2.43
C GLN A 60 -17.63 -6.87 -3.85
N PRO A 61 -18.90 -6.81 -4.32
CA PRO A 61 -19.25 -7.07 -5.71
C PRO A 61 -18.49 -6.16 -6.68
N ALA A 62 -18.14 -6.68 -7.86
CA ALA A 62 -17.48 -5.89 -8.90
C ALA A 62 -18.40 -4.78 -9.41
N PRO A 63 -17.93 -3.53 -9.54
CA PRO A 63 -18.73 -2.46 -10.12
C PRO A 63 -19.02 -2.72 -11.60
N SER A 64 -20.16 -2.21 -12.05
CA SER A 64 -20.49 -2.22 -13.47
C SER A 64 -19.41 -1.49 -14.27
N GLY A 65 -18.98 -2.08 -15.38
CA GLY A 65 -17.93 -1.53 -16.26
C GLY A 65 -16.48 -1.78 -15.80
N LEU A 66 -16.23 -2.33 -14.60
CA LEU A 66 -14.89 -2.59 -14.07
C LEU A 66 -14.76 -4.00 -13.45
N PRO A 67 -14.93 -5.08 -14.24
CA PRO A 67 -15.04 -6.44 -13.71
C PRO A 67 -13.77 -6.94 -13.00
N THR A 68 -12.59 -6.41 -13.34
CA THR A 68 -11.31 -6.82 -12.77
C THR A 68 -10.92 -6.06 -11.51
N GLN A 69 -11.63 -4.98 -11.16
CA GLN A 69 -11.22 -4.07 -10.09
C GLN A 69 -11.11 -4.77 -8.73
N ARG A 70 -12.03 -5.70 -8.42
CA ARG A 70 -12.04 -6.40 -7.12
C ARG A 70 -10.90 -7.38 -6.99
N ALA A 71 -10.59 -8.12 -8.05
CA ALA A 71 -9.42 -9.00 -8.08
C ALA A 71 -8.13 -8.19 -7.90
N PHE A 72 -8.03 -7.04 -8.58
CA PHE A 72 -6.90 -6.13 -8.43
C PHE A 72 -6.76 -5.55 -7.01
N GLN A 73 -7.87 -5.13 -6.39
CA GLN A 73 -7.87 -4.67 -5.00
C GLN A 73 -7.47 -5.77 -4.02
N ARG A 74 -7.96 -7.01 -4.19
CA ARG A 74 -7.54 -8.15 -3.35
C ARG A 74 -6.03 -8.37 -3.43
N ALA A 75 -5.48 -8.39 -4.64
CA ALA A 75 -4.07 -8.62 -4.87
C ALA A 75 -3.19 -7.50 -4.26
N GLN A 76 -3.62 -6.24 -4.32
CA GLN A 76 -2.95 -5.15 -3.61
C GLN A 76 -3.03 -5.31 -2.09
N GLY A 77 -4.19 -5.74 -1.58
CA GLY A 77 -4.40 -6.00 -0.16
C GLY A 77 -3.47 -7.08 0.40
N GLU A 78 -3.25 -8.16 -0.34
CA GLU A 78 -2.30 -9.23 0.03
C GLU A 78 -0.86 -8.70 0.16
N ILE A 79 -0.42 -7.88 -0.80
CA ILE A 79 0.92 -7.26 -0.74
C ILE A 79 1.02 -6.29 0.43
N ALA A 80 0.01 -5.45 0.64
CA ALA A 80 -0.01 -4.50 1.75
C ALA A 80 -0.01 -5.21 3.11
N LEU A 81 -0.77 -6.30 3.26
CA LEU A 81 -0.77 -7.14 4.47
C LEU A 81 0.59 -7.80 4.72
N MET A 82 1.21 -8.37 3.68
CA MET A 82 2.54 -8.98 3.79
C MET A 82 3.60 -7.95 4.20
N TRP A 83 3.56 -6.75 3.60
CA TRP A 83 4.47 -5.66 3.99
C TRP A 83 4.23 -5.24 5.44
N LEU A 84 2.97 -5.07 5.83
CA LEU A 84 2.62 -4.66 7.17
C LEU A 84 3.04 -5.69 8.22
N HIS A 85 2.82 -6.98 7.96
CA HIS A 85 3.32 -8.08 8.79
C HIS A 85 4.84 -8.03 8.94
N ARG A 86 5.61 -7.75 7.88
CA ARG A 86 7.07 -7.58 8.00
C ARG A 86 7.48 -6.41 8.90
N ARG A 87 6.69 -5.33 8.92
CA ARG A 87 7.00 -4.14 9.73
C ARG A 87 6.63 -4.31 11.20
N THR A 88 5.57 -5.06 11.50
CA THR A 88 5.01 -5.16 12.85
C THR A 88 5.28 -6.50 13.54
N GLY A 89 5.54 -7.56 12.77
CA GLY A 89 5.78 -8.92 13.26
C GLY A 89 4.56 -9.61 13.89
N TRP A 90 3.34 -9.10 13.67
CA TRP A 90 2.12 -9.70 14.22
C TRP A 90 1.83 -11.11 13.72
#